data_AF-A0A1Y4IXP7-F1
#
_entry.id   AF-A0A1Y4IXP7-F1
#
_cell.length_a   1.000
_cell.length_b   1.000
_cell.length_c   1.000
_cell.angle_alpha   90.00
_cell.angle_beta   90.00
_cell.angle_gamma   90.00
#
_symmetry.space_group_name_H-M   'P 1'
#
loop_
_entity.id
_entity.type
_entity.pdbx_description
1 polymer ?
#
loop_
_entity_poly.entity_id
_entity_poly.type
_entity_poly.pdbx_seq_one_letter_code
_entity_poly.pdbx_strand_id
1 'polypeptide(L)'
;NTFRWKFIPRDEEVIALLVQLEADFWQHVQSETPPPLDGSSASARFLAERFPSSVPRSTVALPENAAALVQQYDEASQQIKALTERKQEAENLLKEMLGDHETGTAGNHLVTWKNVVQERLDTKILKAEHPALYKKYANQTSCRRFTIKSL
;
A
#
# COMPACT_ATOMS: atom_id res chain seq x y z
N ASN A 1 26.28 -6.89 -26.33
CA ASN A 1 25.52 -5.70 -26.77
C ASN A 1 24.32 -6.17 -27.58
N THR A 2 23.11 -6.07 -27.03
CA THR A 2 21.88 -6.49 -27.73
C THR A 2 21.08 -5.24 -28.07
N PHE A 3 21.24 -4.76 -29.31
CA PHE A 3 20.43 -3.66 -29.83
C PHE A 3 18.97 -4.12 -29.93
N ARG A 4 18.03 -3.33 -29.41
CA ARG A 4 16.59 -3.58 -29.51
C ARG A 4 15.91 -2.36 -30.11
N TRP A 5 15.17 -2.57 -31.19
CA TRP A 5 14.31 -1.58 -31.81
C TRP A 5 12.85 -1.97 -31.58
N LYS A 6 12.01 -1.01 -31.18
CA LYS A 6 10.57 -1.18 -31.01
C LYS A 6 9.85 -0.03 -31.70
N PHE A 7 8.92 -0.36 -32.58
CA PHE A 7 8.01 0.61 -33.17
C PHE A 7 6.89 0.92 -32.18
N ILE A 8 6.64 2.20 -31.91
CA ILE A 8 5.52 2.66 -31.09
C ILE A 8 4.53 3.32 -32.05
N PRO A 9 3.40 2.66 -32.39
CA PRO A 9 2.40 3.27 -33.25
C PRO A 9 1.78 4.49 -32.55
N ARG A 10 1.37 5.47 -33.35
CA ARG A 10 0.56 6.57 -32.86
C ARG A 10 -0.82 6.04 -32.48
N ASP A 11 -1.25 6.31 -31.26
CA ASP A 11 -2.53 5.90 -30.71
C ASP A 11 -3.36 7.15 -30.43
N GLU A 12 -4.33 7.43 -31.29
CA GLU A 12 -5.16 8.64 -31.18
C GLU A 12 -6.06 8.60 -29.94
N GLU A 13 -6.45 7.40 -29.45
CA GLU A 13 -7.29 7.27 -28.26
C GLU A 13 -6.49 7.65 -27.00
N VAL A 14 -5.27 7.12 -26.88
CA VAL A 14 -4.36 7.47 -25.78
C VAL A 14 -4.00 8.96 -25.82
N ILE A 15 -3.76 9.51 -27.02
CA ILE A 15 -3.46 10.94 -27.17
C ILE A 15 -4.64 11.80 -26.75
N ALA A 16 -5.85 11.49 -27.19
CA ALA A 16 -7.05 12.23 -26.81
C ALA A 16 -7.28 12.18 -25.29
N LEU A 17 -7.07 11.02 -24.67
CA LEU A 17 -7.16 10.86 -23.21
C LEU A 17 -6.12 11.73 -22.48
N LEU A 18 -4.87 11.74 -22.94
CA LEU A 18 -3.82 12.56 -22.34
C LEU A 18 -4.12 14.05 -22.45
N VAL A 19 -4.57 14.53 -23.61
CA VAL A 19 -4.96 15.94 -23.80
C VAL A 19 -6.09 16.34 -22.86
N GLN A 20 -7.07 15.47 -22.66
CA GLN A 20 -8.16 15.72 -21.70
C GLN A 20 -7.64 15.82 -20.26
N LEU A 21 -6.82 14.86 -19.83
CA LEU A 21 -6.23 14.87 -18.49
C LEU A 21 -5.33 16.10 -18.25
N GLU A 22 -4.57 16.51 -19.26
CA GLU A 22 -3.72 17.71 -19.22
C GLU A 22 -4.56 18.98 -19.12
N ALA A 23 -5.67 19.08 -19.85
CA ALA A 23 -6.58 20.20 -19.77
C ALA A 23 -7.24 20.30 -18.38
N ASP A 24 -7.73 19.18 -17.85
CA ASP A 24 -8.31 19.11 -16.51
C ASP A 24 -7.27 19.49 -15.44
N PHE A 25 -6.04 18.96 -15.55
CA PHE A 25 -4.94 19.35 -14.66
C PHE A 25 -4.64 20.85 -14.73
N TRP A 26 -4.53 21.40 -15.94
CA TRP A 26 -4.24 22.83 -16.13
C TRP A 26 -5.35 23.72 -15.56
N GLN A 27 -6.61 23.30 -15.67
CA GLN A 27 -7.72 24.02 -15.05
C GLN A 27 -7.55 24.11 -13.53
N HIS A 28 -7.21 23.00 -12.85
CA HIS A 28 -6.95 23.00 -11.40
C HIS A 28 -5.79 23.91 -11.00
N VAL A 29 -4.74 23.97 -11.84
CA VAL A 29 -3.61 24.89 -11.65
C VAL A 29 -4.08 26.35 -11.76
N GLN A 30 -4.87 26.68 -12.79
CA GLN A 30 -5.34 28.05 -13.02
C GLN A 30 -6.33 28.53 -11.96
N SER A 31 -7.19 27.65 -11.44
CA SER A 31 -8.16 28.00 -10.39
C SER A 31 -7.57 27.91 -8.97
N GLU A 32 -6.31 27.49 -8.83
CA GLU A 32 -5.67 27.21 -7.53
C GLU A 32 -6.48 26.22 -6.66
N THR A 33 -7.33 25.40 -7.29
CA THR A 33 -8.13 24.40 -6.59
C THR A 33 -7.41 23.06 -6.67
N PRO A 34 -6.99 22.47 -5.54
CA PRO A 34 -6.38 21.15 -5.57
C PRO A 34 -7.38 20.12 -6.11
N PRO A 35 -6.91 19.10 -6.84
CA PRO A 35 -7.77 18.01 -7.27
C PRO A 35 -8.36 17.27 -6.05
N PRO A 36 -9.52 16.62 -6.22
CA PRO A 36 -10.14 15.87 -5.14
C PRO A 36 -9.23 14.73 -4.65
N LEU A 37 -9.34 14.41 -3.36
CA LEU A 37 -8.66 13.27 -2.78
C LEU A 37 -9.30 11.96 -3.29
N ASP A 38 -8.46 10.96 -3.50
CA ASP A 38 -8.83 9.64 -3.98
C ASP A 38 -8.13 8.52 -3.21
N GLY A 39 -8.36 7.27 -3.62
CA GLY A 39 -7.71 6.09 -3.04
C GLY A 39 -6.24 5.87 -3.47
N SER A 40 -5.62 6.82 -4.18
CA SER A 40 -4.28 6.66 -4.71
C SER A 40 -3.19 6.87 -3.65
N SER A 41 -1.99 6.36 -3.94
CA SER A 41 -0.79 6.63 -3.13
C SER A 41 -0.38 8.11 -3.17
N ALA A 42 -0.76 8.86 -4.21
CA ALA A 42 -0.49 10.28 -4.33
C ALA A 42 -1.30 11.09 -3.29
N SER A 43 -2.59 10.80 -3.15
CA SER A 43 -3.46 11.40 -2.11
C SER A 43 -2.94 11.10 -0.71
N ALA A 44 -2.53 9.85 -0.45
CA ALA A 44 -1.96 9.46 0.83
C ALA A 44 -0.65 10.21 1.15
N ARG A 45 0.25 10.34 0.17
CA ARG A 45 1.51 11.09 0.31
C ARG A 45 1.24 12.58 0.56
N PHE A 46 0.35 13.19 -0.22
CA PHE A 46 -0.02 14.59 -0.07
C PHE A 46 -0.53 14.88 1.36
N LEU A 47 -1.42 14.03 1.90
CA LEU A 47 -1.93 14.20 3.27
C LEU A 47 -0.83 14.05 4.34
N ALA A 48 0.11 13.11 4.14
CA ALA A 48 1.24 12.92 5.05
C ALA A 48 2.20 14.13 5.04
N GLU A 49 2.46 14.71 3.86
CA GLU A 49 3.29 15.91 3.69
C GLU A 49 2.58 17.18 4.20
N ARG A 50 1.27 17.30 3.95
CA ARG A 50 0.46 18.45 4.38
C ARG A 50 0.27 18.49 5.89
N PHE A 51 0.13 17.33 6.53
CA PHE A 51 -0.10 17.23 7.97
C PHE A 51 0.90 16.29 8.66
N PRO A 52 2.20 16.63 8.71
CA PRO A 52 3.26 15.71 9.13
C PRO A 52 3.26 15.43 10.64
N SER A 53 2.73 16.37 11.44
CA SER A 53 2.67 16.28 12.90
C SER A 53 1.28 16.61 13.41
N SER A 54 0.90 15.99 14.53
CA SER A 54 -0.34 16.28 15.26
C SER A 54 -0.11 17.28 16.37
N VAL A 55 -1.12 18.08 16.71
CA VAL A 55 -1.11 18.85 17.96
C VAL A 55 -1.36 17.89 19.13
N PRO A 56 -0.43 17.76 20.10
CA PRO A 56 -0.61 16.82 21.20
C PRO A 56 -1.84 17.15 22.05
N ARG A 57 -2.60 16.12 22.43
CA ARG A 57 -3.80 16.22 23.29
C ARG A 57 -4.91 17.14 22.74
N SER A 58 -4.93 17.42 21.44
CA SER A 58 -6.04 18.13 20.80
C SER A 58 -7.13 17.17 20.35
N THR A 59 -8.38 17.63 20.31
CA THR A 59 -9.52 16.88 19.74
C THR A 59 -10.41 17.85 18.99
N VAL A 60 -11.05 17.36 17.92
CA VAL A 60 -12.03 18.09 17.12
C VAL A 60 -13.23 17.19 16.87
N ALA A 61 -14.42 17.76 16.83
CA ALA A 61 -15.60 17.05 16.34
C ALA A 61 -15.53 17.00 14.81
N LEU A 62 -15.59 15.79 14.25
CA LEU A 62 -15.63 15.63 12.80
C LEU A 62 -17.01 16.08 12.25
N PRO A 63 -17.07 16.55 11.00
CA PRO A 63 -18.32 16.96 10.37
C PRO A 63 -19.30 15.78 10.20
N GLU A 64 -20.58 16.07 9.97
CA GLU A 64 -21.67 15.07 9.92
C GLU A 64 -21.45 13.99 8.87
N ASN A 65 -20.82 14.32 7.74
CA ASN A 65 -20.50 13.36 6.69
C ASN A 65 -19.39 12.35 7.07
N ALA A 66 -18.69 12.56 8.18
CA ALA A 66 -17.64 11.65 8.63
C ALA A 66 -18.20 10.28 9.06
N ALA A 67 -19.43 10.21 9.56
CA ALA A 67 -20.06 8.94 9.93
C ALA A 67 -20.21 8.01 8.72
N ALA A 68 -20.64 8.56 7.57
CA ALA A 68 -20.75 7.81 6.33
C ALA A 68 -19.38 7.30 5.84
N LEU A 69 -18.32 8.10 5.98
CA LEU A 69 -16.95 7.69 5.63
C LEU A 69 -16.42 6.58 6.54
N VAL A 70 -16.72 6.63 7.84
CA VAL A 70 -16.35 5.57 8.79
C VAL A 70 -17.08 4.27 8.42
N GLN A 71 -18.38 4.34 8.13
CA GLN A 71 -19.14 3.17 7.69
C GLN A 71 -18.55 2.56 6.40
N GLN A 72 -18.25 3.39 5.39
CA GLN A 72 -17.62 2.93 4.15
C GLN A 72 -16.27 2.23 4.42
N TYR A 73 -15.46 2.78 5.33
CA TYR A 73 -14.18 2.19 5.72
C TYR A 73 -14.36 0.82 6.41
N ASP A 74 -15.32 0.72 7.33
CA ASP A 74 -15.59 -0.52 8.06
C ASP A 74 -16.12 -1.62 7.14
N GLU A 75 -17.03 -1.28 6.23
CA GLU A 75 -17.55 -2.20 5.20
C GLU A 75 -16.41 -2.71 4.30
N ALA A 76 -15.55 -1.82 3.81
CA ALA A 76 -14.39 -2.21 3.01
C ALA A 76 -13.42 -3.11 3.81
N SER A 77 -13.21 -2.82 5.09
CA SER A 77 -12.36 -3.61 5.98
C SER A 77 -12.90 -5.02 6.19
N GLN A 78 -14.22 -5.18 6.32
CA GLN A 78 -14.88 -6.49 6.41
C GLN A 78 -14.72 -7.28 5.12
N GLN A 79 -14.89 -6.64 3.95
CA GLN A 79 -14.71 -7.28 2.66
C GLN A 79 -13.25 -7.75 2.46
N ILE A 80 -12.27 -6.92 2.80
CA ILE A 80 -10.85 -7.27 2.75
C ILE A 80 -10.57 -8.48 3.65
N LYS A 81 -11.14 -8.50 4.86
CA LYS A 81 -10.99 -9.64 5.78
C LYS A 81 -11.53 -10.93 5.16
N ALA A 82 -12.75 -10.91 4.64
CA ALA A 82 -13.35 -12.08 3.99
C ALA A 82 -12.54 -12.58 2.78
N LEU A 83 -12.05 -11.66 1.92
CA LEU A 83 -11.20 -12.00 0.79
C LEU A 83 -9.85 -12.59 1.22
N THR A 84 -9.28 -12.06 2.31
CA THR A 84 -8.02 -12.55 2.88
C THR A 84 -8.18 -13.95 3.45
N GLU A 85 -9.27 -14.20 4.18
CA GLU A 85 -9.61 -15.53 4.70
C GLU A 85 -9.80 -16.54 3.56
N ARG A 86 -10.56 -16.18 2.53
CA ARG A 86 -10.76 -17.05 1.35
C ARG A 86 -9.46 -17.34 0.59
N LYS A 87 -8.58 -16.34 0.45
CA LYS A 87 -7.25 -16.54 -0.14
C LYS A 87 -6.43 -17.51 0.70
N GLN A 88 -6.44 -17.34 2.03
CA GLN A 88 -5.70 -18.20 2.95
C GLN A 88 -6.21 -19.64 2.94
N GLU A 89 -7.52 -19.83 2.88
CA GLU A 89 -8.14 -21.16 2.74
C GLU A 89 -7.65 -21.85 1.47
N ALA A 90 -7.71 -21.18 0.32
CA ALA A 90 -7.20 -21.72 -0.94
C ALA A 90 -5.69 -22.03 -0.89
N GLU A 91 -4.89 -21.14 -0.28
CA GLU A 91 -3.46 -21.37 -0.08
C GLU A 91 -3.18 -22.61 0.78
N ASN A 92 -3.96 -22.82 1.86
CA ASN A 92 -3.80 -23.98 2.73
C ASN A 92 -4.17 -25.29 2.01
N LEU A 93 -5.26 -25.30 1.25
CA LEU A 93 -5.65 -26.46 0.44
C LEU A 93 -4.58 -26.79 -0.61
N LEU A 94 -3.98 -25.79 -1.25
CA LEU A 94 -2.87 -26.01 -2.19
C LEU A 94 -1.63 -26.58 -1.50
N LYS A 95 -1.31 -26.11 -0.29
CA LYS A 95 -0.20 -26.67 0.52
C LYS A 95 -0.47 -28.11 0.94
N GLU A 96 -1.71 -28.43 1.32
CA GLU A 96 -2.12 -29.80 1.62
C GLU A 96 -1.95 -30.71 0.41
N MET A 97 -2.32 -30.24 -0.79
CA MET A 97 -2.12 -30.98 -2.04
C MET A 97 -0.64 -31.14 -2.42
N LEU A 98 0.20 -30.16 -2.11
CA LEU A 98 1.66 -30.25 -2.32
C LEU A 98 2.32 -31.22 -1.35
N GLY A 99 1.87 -31.26 -0.09
CA GLY A 99 2.49 -32.08 0.95
C GLY A 99 3.98 -31.77 1.09
N ASP A 100 4.82 -32.78 0.91
CA ASP A 100 6.28 -32.68 0.99
C ASP A 100 6.93 -32.18 -0.32
N HIS A 101 6.15 -31.96 -1.38
CA HIS A 101 6.66 -31.55 -2.67
C HIS A 101 6.85 -30.03 -2.76
N GLU A 102 8.02 -29.62 -3.24
CA GLU A 102 8.34 -28.19 -3.38
C GLU A 102 7.54 -27.48 -4.48
N THR A 103 7.04 -28.22 -5.47
CA THR A 103 6.35 -27.66 -6.62
C THR A 103 5.17 -28.52 -7.08
N GLY A 104 4.18 -27.88 -7.68
CA GLY A 104 3.02 -28.55 -8.29
C GLY A 104 2.46 -27.70 -9.43
N THR A 105 1.86 -28.33 -10.43
CA THR A 105 1.25 -27.66 -11.57
C THR A 105 -0.28 -27.72 -11.47
N ALA A 106 -0.94 -26.60 -11.72
CA ALA A 106 -2.40 -26.49 -11.72
C ALA A 106 -2.86 -25.65 -12.92
N GLY A 107 -3.32 -26.30 -13.98
CA GLY A 107 -3.63 -25.65 -15.26
C GLY A 107 -2.41 -24.92 -15.82
N ASN A 108 -2.52 -23.59 -15.97
CA ASN A 108 -1.44 -22.73 -16.48
C ASN A 108 -0.55 -22.12 -15.37
N HIS A 109 -0.66 -22.61 -14.12
CA HIS A 109 0.09 -22.07 -12.99
C HIS A 109 1.09 -23.10 -12.44
N LEU A 110 2.29 -22.61 -12.09
CA LEU A 110 3.27 -23.32 -11.28
C LEU A 110 3.15 -22.83 -9.84
N VAL A 111 2.78 -23.73 -8.93
CA VAL A 111 2.75 -23.48 -7.49
C VAL A 111 4.09 -23.93 -6.91
N THR A 112 4.70 -23.12 -6.05
CA THR A 112 5.96 -23.45 -5.39
C THR A 112 5.85 -23.16 -3.90
N TRP A 113 6.17 -24.15 -3.08
CA TRP A 113 6.25 -24.04 -1.63
C TRP A 113 7.47 -24.81 -1.15
N LYS A 114 8.58 -24.12 -0.96
CA LYS A 114 9.87 -24.71 -0.60
C LYS A 114 10.49 -24.01 0.61
N ASN A 115 11.44 -24.67 1.24
CA ASN A 115 12.20 -24.08 2.33
C ASN A 115 13.08 -22.94 1.81
N VAL A 116 13.03 -21.79 2.50
CA VAL A 116 13.87 -20.63 2.22
C VAL A 116 14.58 -20.26 3.52
N VAL A 117 15.92 -20.34 3.50
CA VAL A 117 16.76 -19.89 4.61
C VAL A 117 17.06 -18.41 4.41
N GLN A 118 16.71 -17.60 5.40
CA GLN A 118 17.07 -16.18 5.41
C GLN A 118 17.74 -15.84 6.73
N GLU A 119 18.96 -15.30 6.66
CA GLU A 119 19.63 -14.71 7.81
C GLU A 119 19.11 -13.29 8.05
N ARG A 120 18.74 -13.00 9.29
CA ARG A 120 18.27 -11.68 9.72
C ARG A 120 19.00 -11.30 11.00
N LEU A 121 19.35 -10.02 11.09
CA LEU A 121 19.96 -9.48 12.28
C LEU A 121 18.95 -9.45 13.43
N ASP A 122 19.27 -10.09 14.56
CA ASP A 122 18.44 -9.99 15.76
C ASP A 122 18.65 -8.62 16.42
N THR A 123 17.80 -7.68 16.00
CA THR A 123 17.81 -6.30 16.49
C THR A 123 17.49 -6.18 17.99
N LYS A 124 16.81 -7.16 18.60
CA LYS A 124 16.50 -7.14 20.04
C LYS A 124 17.74 -7.50 20.84
N ILE A 125 18.40 -8.59 20.46
CA ILE A 125 19.67 -9.03 21.09
C ILE A 125 20.73 -7.95 20.88
N LEU A 126 20.87 -7.42 19.65
CA LEU A 126 21.83 -6.35 19.37
C LEU A 126 21.61 -5.11 20.25
N LYS A 127 20.34 -4.75 20.50
CA LYS A 127 20.01 -3.61 21.37
C LYS A 127 20.34 -3.88 22.84
N ALA A 128 20.20 -5.13 23.29
CA ALA A 128 20.50 -5.53 24.67
C ALA A 128 22.01 -5.65 24.92
N GLU A 129 22.74 -6.34 24.04
CA GLU A 129 24.17 -6.63 24.21
C GLU A 129 25.08 -5.48 23.73
N HIS A 130 24.67 -4.78 22.66
CA HIS A 130 25.45 -3.70 22.05
C HIS A 130 24.62 -2.43 21.81
N PRO A 131 24.10 -1.79 22.88
CA PRO A 131 23.26 -0.60 22.78
C PRO A 131 23.95 0.59 22.08
N ALA A 132 25.28 0.71 22.24
CA ALA A 132 26.07 1.75 21.56
C ALA A 132 26.10 1.57 20.04
N LEU A 133 26.25 0.33 19.56
CA LEU A 133 26.18 0.01 18.13
C LEU A 133 24.76 0.21 17.60
N TYR A 134 23.74 -0.26 18.32
CA TYR A 134 22.34 -0.04 17.95
C TYR A 134 22.05 1.46 17.78
N LYS A 135 22.44 2.29 18.75
CA LYS A 135 22.21 3.75 18.69
C LYS A 135 22.96 4.43 17.55
N LYS A 136 24.14 3.92 17.15
CA LYS A 136 24.93 4.45 16.03
C LYS A 136 24.23 4.25 14.67
N TYR A 137 23.49 3.16 14.50
CA TYR A 137 22.87 2.78 13.22
C TYR A 137 21.34 2.92 13.20
N ALA A 138 20.70 3.11 14.35
CA ALA A 138 19.26 3.32 14.43
C ALA A 138 18.89 4.73 13.94
N ASN A 139 18.08 4.80 12.89
CA ASN A 139 17.45 6.03 12.43
C ASN A 139 16.04 6.11 13.01
N GLN A 140 15.72 7.24 13.65
CA GLN A 140 14.36 7.52 14.11
C GLN A 140 13.61 8.28 13.01
N THR A 141 12.54 7.67 12.50
CA THR A 141 11.56 8.34 11.64
C THR A 141 10.24 8.48 12.40
N SER A 142 9.54 9.59 12.17
CA SER A 142 8.23 9.86 12.77
C SER A 142 7.18 10.00 11.70
N CYS A 143 6.05 9.32 11.85
CA CYS A 143 4.89 9.45 10.97
C CYS A 143 3.60 9.46 11.81
N ARG A 144 2.55 10.09 11.28
CA ARG A 144 1.21 9.99 11.88
C ARG A 144 0.59 8.67 11.47
N ARG A 145 0.08 7.94 12.46
CA ARG A 145 -0.67 6.71 12.24
C ARG A 145 -2.16 7.01 12.19
N PHE A 146 -2.83 6.51 11.16
CA PHE A 146 -4.29 6.52 11.07
C PHE A 146 -4.85 5.21 11.65
N THR A 147 -5.87 5.31 12.50
CA THR A 147 -6.60 4.15 13.06
C THR A 147 -8.04 4.57 13.35
N ILE A 148 -8.99 3.69 13.03
CA ILE A 148 -10.38 3.79 13.50
C ILE A 148 -10.57 2.74 14.59
N LYS A 149 -11.26 3.12 15.68
CA LYS A 149 -11.67 2.21 16.75
C LYS A 149 -13.16 2.43 17.00
N SER A 150 -13.91 1.34 17.15
CA SER A 150 -15.27 1.40 17.67
C SER A 150 -15.23 1.89 19.13
N LEU A 151 -16.18 2.75 19.49
CA LEU A 151 -16.40 3.17 20.88
C LEU A 151 -17.17 2.09 21.65
#